data_AF-A0A1H8D1V6-F1
#
_entry.id   AF-A0A1H8D1V6-F1
#
_cell.length_a   1.000
_cell.length_b   1.000
_cell.length_c   1.000
_cell.angle_alpha   90.00
_cell.angle_beta   90.00
_cell.angle_gamma   90.00
#
_symmetry.space_group_name_H-M   'P 1'
#
loop_
_entity.id
_entity.type
_entity.pdbx_description
1 polymer ?
#
loop_
_entity_poly.entity_id
_entity_poly.type
_entity_poly.pdbx_seq_one_letter_code
_entity_poly.pdbx_strand_id
1 'polypeptide(L)'
;MTLDDGVWKAFNHQMPCSVWGALLVPLTMRPSGFWILLFLLATPGFAWAADFIGPESCKGCHPEAYNAWQQSKHARAADSLSESQKKDARCLSCHSPDQATQATAHITCETCHGGGQYYAPEYVMKDAELARLVGLVDPSEKMCRTCHDASSPSLRPFNFVESLKAIDHWTPERARRATRAEAPPPKPVKK
;
A
#
# COMPACT_ATOMS: atom_id res chain seq x y z
N MET A 1 0.21 45.92 12.50
CA MET A 1 -0.48 45.17 13.56
C MET A 1 -0.70 43.76 13.02
N THR A 2 0.19 42.80 13.26
CA THR A 2 0.43 42.06 14.54
C THR A 2 -0.77 41.19 14.91
N LEU A 3 -0.60 39.89 14.74
CA LEU A 3 -1.48 38.85 15.28
C LEU A 3 -1.33 38.79 16.81
N ASP A 4 -2.32 38.24 17.51
CA ASP A 4 -2.39 38.21 18.97
C ASP A 4 -1.88 36.86 19.53
N ASP A 5 -0.99 36.90 20.54
CA ASP A 5 -0.28 35.75 21.11
C ASP A 5 -1.11 34.92 22.14
N GLY A 6 -2.44 34.94 22.02
CA GLY A 6 -3.39 34.56 23.07
C GLY A 6 -3.44 33.09 23.53
N VAL A 7 -2.66 32.16 22.97
CA VAL A 7 -2.84 30.70 23.18
C VAL A 7 -1.79 30.07 24.12
N TRP A 8 -0.62 30.69 24.34
CA TRP A 8 0.52 30.04 25.01
C TRP A 8 0.50 30.04 26.56
N LYS A 9 -0.55 30.56 27.21
CA LYS A 9 -0.62 30.75 28.69
C LYS A 9 -1.63 29.82 29.40
N ALA A 10 -1.60 28.52 29.10
CA ALA A 10 -2.48 27.53 29.72
C ALA A 10 -1.79 26.42 30.56
N PHE A 11 -0.45 26.37 30.59
CA PHE A 11 0.29 25.19 31.06
C PHE A 11 1.28 25.41 32.23
N ASN A 12 1.03 26.37 33.12
CA ASN A 12 1.85 26.52 34.33
C ASN A 12 1.13 27.18 35.51
N HIS A 13 0.60 26.38 36.46
CA HIS A 13 0.88 26.51 37.91
C HIS A 13 0.04 25.54 38.77
N GLN A 14 0.41 25.43 40.06
CA GLN A 14 -0.24 24.70 41.17
C GLN A 14 -0.48 23.18 41.01
N MET A 15 0.46 22.39 41.56
CA MET A 15 0.12 21.39 42.58
C MET A 15 1.05 21.57 43.79
N PRO A 16 0.55 21.53 45.05
CA PRO A 16 1.31 21.88 46.25
C PRO A 16 2.12 20.71 46.84
N CYS A 17 2.98 21.06 47.79
CA CYS A 17 3.93 20.16 48.45
C CYS A 17 3.31 19.20 49.49
N SER A 18 4.17 18.31 49.99
CA SER A 18 4.16 17.74 51.35
C SER A 18 3.16 16.62 51.67
N VAL A 19 3.63 15.38 51.51
CA VAL A 19 3.48 14.36 52.55
C VAL A 19 4.87 13.77 52.84
N TRP A 20 5.33 13.81 54.09
CA TRP A 20 6.56 13.13 54.51
C TRP A 20 6.27 11.64 54.77
N GLY A 21 7.17 10.76 54.32
CA GLY A 21 6.99 9.31 54.40
C GLY A 21 8.30 8.53 54.34
N ALA A 22 9.25 8.87 55.21
CA ALA A 22 10.56 8.21 55.26
C ALA A 22 10.45 6.81 55.88
N LEU A 23 10.42 5.77 55.04
CA LEU A 23 10.60 4.37 55.47
C LEU A 23 11.97 3.86 54.99
N LEU A 24 12.90 3.80 55.93
CA LEU A 24 14.25 3.27 55.72
C LEU A 24 14.21 1.74 55.66
N VAL A 25 14.28 1.17 54.45
CA VAL A 25 14.63 -0.25 54.25
C VAL A 25 16.12 -0.34 53.93
N PRO A 26 16.95 -0.96 54.78
CA PRO A 26 18.40 -0.97 54.60
C PRO A 26 18.89 -2.11 53.69
N LEU A 27 20.12 -1.94 53.22
CA LEU A 27 21.08 -2.98 52.85
C LEU A 27 20.77 -3.93 51.67
N THR A 28 21.50 -3.65 50.58
CA THR A 28 22.31 -4.65 49.84
C THR A 28 21.60 -5.90 49.29
N MET A 29 21.08 -5.76 48.07
CA MET A 29 21.44 -6.71 47.02
C MET A 29 22.26 -5.97 45.96
N ARG A 30 23.50 -6.39 45.72
CA ARG A 30 24.32 -5.90 44.60
C ARG A 30 23.89 -6.71 43.36
N PRO A 31 23.19 -6.15 42.37
CA PRO A 31 22.91 -6.89 41.14
C PRO A 31 24.25 -7.10 40.42
N SER A 32 24.71 -8.35 40.35
CA SER A 32 25.90 -8.72 39.58
C SER A 32 25.70 -8.29 38.13
N GLY A 33 26.56 -7.39 37.64
CA GLY A 33 26.38 -6.63 36.39
C GLY A 33 26.36 -7.43 35.07
N PHE A 34 26.19 -8.75 35.15
CA PHE A 34 26.12 -9.67 34.01
C PHE A 34 24.71 -9.81 33.41
N TRP A 35 23.65 -9.57 34.20
CA TRP A 35 22.27 -9.84 33.77
C TRP A 35 21.59 -8.69 33.00
N ILE A 36 22.14 -7.48 33.03
CA ILE A 36 21.58 -6.33 32.28
C ILE A 36 22.03 -6.35 30.81
N LEU A 37 23.20 -6.92 30.49
CA LEU A 37 23.71 -6.98 29.11
C LEU A 37 22.93 -7.94 28.19
N LEU A 38 22.21 -8.92 28.75
CA LEU A 38 21.60 -10.00 27.96
C LEU A 38 20.25 -9.65 27.34
N PHE A 39 19.59 -8.56 27.79
CA PHE A 39 18.27 -8.16 27.30
C PHE A 39 18.27 -7.23 26.08
N LEU A 40 19.44 -6.73 25.66
CA LEU A 40 19.58 -5.77 24.55
C LEU A 40 19.79 -6.42 23.16
N LEU A 41 19.90 -7.75 23.08
CA LEU A 41 20.13 -8.49 21.83
C LEU A 41 18.84 -9.10 21.22
N ALA A 42 17.68 -8.81 21.80
CA ALA A 42 16.40 -9.40 21.42
C ALA A 42 15.37 -8.38 20.93
N THR A 43 15.82 -7.33 20.20
CA THR A 43 14.89 -6.54 19.38
C THR A 43 14.46 -7.39 18.19
N PRO A 44 13.18 -7.80 18.06
CA PRO A 44 12.70 -8.32 16.79
C PRO A 44 12.90 -7.25 15.72
N GLY A 45 13.35 -7.63 14.53
CA GLY A 45 13.52 -6.69 13.43
C GLY A 45 12.20 -5.95 13.16
N PHE A 46 12.25 -4.63 13.05
CA PHE A 46 11.08 -3.84 12.66
C PHE A 46 10.62 -4.29 11.27
N ALA A 47 9.59 -5.13 11.25
CA ALA A 47 8.83 -5.40 10.04
C ALA A 47 8.13 -4.08 9.67
N TRP A 48 8.64 -3.42 8.63
CA TRP A 48 7.93 -2.34 7.98
C TRP A 48 6.60 -2.91 7.51
N ALA A 49 5.49 -2.28 7.90
CA ALA A 49 4.18 -2.72 7.46
C ALA A 49 4.14 -2.66 5.92
N ALA A 50 3.70 -3.73 5.28
CA ALA A 50 3.46 -3.69 3.86
C ALA A 50 2.23 -2.79 3.61
N ASP A 51 2.39 -1.80 2.73
CA ASP A 51 1.29 -0.94 2.29
C ASP A 51 0.34 -1.70 1.35
N PHE A 52 0.82 -2.85 0.85
CA PHE A 52 0.12 -3.73 -0.09
C PHE A 52 -0.73 -4.76 0.65
N ILE A 53 -1.94 -4.98 0.15
CA ILE A 53 -2.91 -5.97 0.66
C ILE A 53 -3.09 -7.18 -0.28
N GLY A 54 -2.41 -7.18 -1.43
CA GLY A 54 -2.41 -8.25 -2.41
C GLY A 54 -3.63 -8.25 -3.35
N PRO A 55 -3.48 -8.76 -4.58
CA PRO A 55 -4.52 -8.71 -5.61
C PRO A 55 -5.80 -9.49 -5.26
N GLU A 56 -5.72 -10.53 -4.41
CA GLU A 56 -6.91 -11.24 -3.91
C GLU A 56 -7.83 -10.33 -3.09
N SER A 57 -7.29 -9.31 -2.40
CA SER A 57 -8.10 -8.36 -1.63
C SER A 57 -8.90 -7.43 -2.55
N CYS A 58 -8.35 -7.06 -3.71
CA CYS A 58 -9.04 -6.25 -4.72
C CYS A 58 -10.23 -6.99 -5.36
N LYS A 59 -10.12 -8.31 -5.51
CA LYS A 59 -11.07 -9.22 -6.17
C LYS A 59 -12.49 -9.16 -5.60
N GLY A 60 -12.64 -8.90 -4.29
CA GLY A 60 -13.94 -8.84 -3.62
C GLY A 60 -14.85 -7.72 -4.14
N CYS A 61 -14.26 -6.60 -4.59
CA CYS A 61 -14.98 -5.45 -5.14
C CYS A 61 -14.78 -5.28 -6.66
N HIS A 62 -13.73 -5.89 -7.23
CA HIS A 62 -13.35 -5.74 -8.65
C HIS A 62 -13.07 -7.09 -9.34
N PRO A 63 -14.04 -8.03 -9.36
CA PRO A 63 -13.80 -9.39 -9.85
C PRO A 63 -13.44 -9.45 -11.34
N GLU A 64 -14.04 -8.63 -12.21
CA GLU A 64 -13.70 -8.58 -13.64
C GLU A 64 -12.28 -8.06 -13.86
N ALA A 65 -11.84 -7.08 -13.07
CA ALA A 65 -10.51 -6.51 -13.19
C ALA A 65 -9.43 -7.45 -12.68
N TYR A 66 -9.68 -8.13 -11.57
CA TYR A 66 -8.85 -9.24 -11.10
C TYR A 66 -8.73 -10.33 -12.18
N ASN A 67 -9.85 -10.74 -12.80
CA ASN A 67 -9.84 -11.78 -13.83
C ASN A 67 -9.03 -11.36 -15.07
N ALA A 68 -9.16 -10.11 -15.52
CA ALA A 68 -8.38 -9.57 -16.64
C ALA A 68 -6.88 -9.49 -16.29
N TRP A 69 -6.53 -9.03 -15.09
CA TRP A 69 -5.16 -9.03 -14.59
C TRP A 69 -4.57 -10.45 -14.52
N GLN A 70 -5.29 -11.41 -13.95
CA GLN A 70 -4.84 -12.80 -13.75
C GLN A 70 -4.56 -13.54 -15.07
N GLN A 71 -5.28 -13.19 -16.13
CA GLN A 71 -5.07 -13.72 -17.50
C GLN A 71 -3.93 -13.02 -18.24
N SER A 72 -3.51 -11.83 -17.78
CA SER A 72 -2.43 -11.07 -18.39
C SER A 72 -1.03 -11.65 -18.09
N LYS A 73 -0.01 -11.12 -18.76
CA LYS A 73 1.39 -11.43 -18.46
C LYS A 73 1.88 -10.80 -17.15
N HIS A 74 1.23 -9.76 -16.64
CA HIS A 74 1.66 -9.04 -15.44
C HIS A 74 1.54 -9.90 -14.18
N ALA A 75 0.40 -10.61 -14.02
CA ALA A 75 0.16 -11.58 -12.95
C ALA A 75 1.14 -12.76 -12.90
N ARG A 76 2.06 -12.85 -13.87
CA ARG A 76 3.07 -13.89 -14.00
C ARG A 76 4.40 -13.40 -14.56
N ALA A 77 4.73 -12.12 -14.34
CA ALA A 77 5.88 -11.50 -15.00
C ALA A 77 7.20 -12.24 -14.67
N ALA A 78 7.43 -12.62 -13.41
CA ALA A 78 8.59 -13.43 -13.00
C ALA A 78 8.64 -14.87 -13.56
N ASP A 79 7.56 -15.43 -14.14
CA ASP A 79 7.56 -16.79 -14.72
C ASP A 79 8.49 -16.88 -15.95
N SER A 80 8.70 -15.77 -16.67
CA SER A 80 9.56 -15.73 -17.86
C SER A 80 11.06 -15.56 -17.56
N LEU A 81 11.45 -15.55 -16.28
CA LEU A 81 12.84 -15.37 -15.86
C LEU A 81 13.50 -16.71 -15.49
N SER A 82 14.79 -16.85 -15.79
CA SER A 82 15.61 -17.94 -15.29
C SER A 82 15.91 -17.81 -13.78
N GLU A 83 16.36 -18.89 -13.15
CA GLU A 83 16.79 -18.89 -11.74
C GLU A 83 18.06 -18.06 -11.44
N SER A 84 18.74 -17.54 -12.47
CA SER A 84 19.77 -16.50 -12.32
C SER A 84 19.17 -15.10 -12.46
N GLN A 85 18.25 -14.88 -13.41
CA GLN A 85 17.56 -13.59 -13.58
C GLN A 85 16.64 -13.26 -12.39
N LYS A 86 16.00 -14.26 -11.76
CA LYS A 86 15.23 -14.09 -10.51
C LYS A 86 16.07 -13.64 -9.31
N LYS A 87 17.39 -13.52 -9.46
CA LYS A 87 18.34 -13.01 -8.45
C LYS A 87 19.02 -11.72 -8.89
N ASP A 88 18.72 -11.21 -10.09
CA ASP A 88 19.23 -9.95 -10.60
C ASP A 88 18.18 -8.85 -10.37
N ALA A 89 18.52 -7.86 -9.54
CA ALA A 89 17.64 -6.73 -9.23
C ALA A 89 17.18 -5.96 -10.48
N ARG A 90 17.96 -5.97 -11.58
CA ARG A 90 17.62 -5.33 -12.86
C ARG A 90 16.56 -6.09 -13.66
N CYS A 91 16.36 -7.37 -13.38
CA CYS A 91 15.23 -8.14 -13.91
C CYS A 91 14.02 -8.00 -12.97
N LEU A 92 14.24 -8.07 -11.66
CA LEU A 92 13.16 -7.94 -10.67
C LEU A 92 12.49 -6.56 -10.73
N SER A 93 13.21 -5.47 -11.02
CA SER A 93 12.64 -4.11 -11.16
C SER A 93 11.51 -3.97 -12.18
N CYS A 94 11.37 -4.91 -13.12
CA CYS A 94 10.31 -4.92 -14.13
C CYS A 94 9.44 -6.20 -14.11
N HIS A 95 9.85 -7.24 -13.38
CA HIS A 95 9.16 -8.53 -13.34
C HIS A 95 8.62 -8.92 -11.95
N SER A 96 9.07 -8.24 -10.89
CA SER A 96 8.72 -8.51 -9.48
C SER A 96 9.14 -7.31 -8.57
N PRO A 97 8.83 -6.05 -8.92
CA PRO A 97 9.45 -4.87 -8.30
C PRO A 97 9.15 -4.75 -6.81
N ASP A 98 7.93 -5.13 -6.42
CA ASP A 98 7.42 -5.03 -5.05
C ASP A 98 7.84 -6.22 -4.16
N GLN A 99 8.62 -7.17 -4.70
CA GLN A 99 8.98 -8.40 -3.99
C GLN A 99 9.95 -8.14 -2.82
N ALA A 100 10.84 -7.17 -2.95
CA ALA A 100 11.84 -6.83 -1.92
C ALA A 100 11.28 -5.92 -0.81
N THR A 101 10.20 -5.19 -1.09
CA THR A 101 9.66 -4.12 -0.23
C THR A 101 8.28 -4.43 0.34
N GLN A 102 7.45 -5.17 -0.40
CA GLN A 102 6.05 -5.50 -0.08
C GLN A 102 5.80 -7.02 -0.06
N ALA A 103 6.88 -7.83 -0.07
CA ALA A 103 6.86 -9.30 -0.18
C ALA A 103 6.02 -9.86 -1.37
N THR A 104 5.72 -9.03 -2.36
CA THR A 104 4.72 -9.31 -3.40
C THR A 104 5.39 -9.67 -4.72
N ALA A 105 5.11 -10.87 -5.23
CA ALA A 105 5.70 -11.37 -6.47
C ALA A 105 4.91 -10.92 -7.72
N HIS A 106 5.60 -10.87 -8.86
CA HIS A 106 5.08 -10.47 -10.17
C HIS A 106 4.67 -8.97 -10.23
N ILE A 107 3.91 -8.57 -11.26
CA ILE A 107 3.31 -7.24 -11.36
C ILE A 107 1.83 -7.36 -10.96
N THR A 108 1.42 -6.66 -9.90
CA THR A 108 0.07 -6.78 -9.32
C THR A 108 -0.78 -5.53 -9.59
N CYS A 109 -1.99 -5.49 -9.03
CA CYS A 109 -2.84 -4.29 -9.05
C CYS A 109 -2.11 -3.09 -8.44
N GLU A 110 -1.43 -3.31 -7.32
CA GLU A 110 -0.86 -2.27 -6.46
C GLU A 110 0.44 -1.69 -7.05
N THR A 111 1.17 -2.47 -7.85
CA THR A 111 2.29 -1.99 -8.69
C THR A 111 1.88 -0.87 -9.67
N CYS A 112 0.60 -0.80 -10.06
CA CYS A 112 0.06 0.26 -10.91
C CYS A 112 -0.76 1.31 -10.13
N HIS A 113 -1.47 0.87 -9.08
CA HIS A 113 -2.49 1.67 -8.37
C HIS A 113 -2.05 2.21 -6.99
N GLY A 114 -0.85 1.88 -6.51
CA GLY A 114 -0.39 2.21 -5.15
C GLY A 114 -0.75 1.12 -4.13
N GLY A 115 -0.29 1.27 -2.89
CA GLY A 115 -0.60 0.32 -1.81
C GLY A 115 -2.05 0.42 -1.34
N GLY A 116 -2.77 -0.70 -1.35
CA GLY A 116 -4.23 -0.73 -1.16
C GLY A 116 -4.72 -0.54 0.27
N GLN A 117 -3.85 -0.56 1.29
CA GLN A 117 -4.25 -0.57 2.71
C GLN A 117 -5.25 0.55 3.09
N TYR A 118 -5.11 1.75 2.52
CA TYR A 118 -5.96 2.90 2.87
C TYR A 118 -7.17 3.09 1.95
N TYR A 119 -7.08 2.69 0.67
CA TYR A 119 -8.17 2.89 -0.29
C TYR A 119 -9.14 1.71 -0.41
N ALA A 120 -8.72 0.50 -0.03
CA ALA A 120 -9.56 -0.70 -0.13
C ALA A 120 -10.78 -0.78 0.82
N PRO A 121 -10.82 -0.13 2.00
CA PRO A 121 -12.04 -0.09 2.80
C PRO A 121 -13.24 0.44 2.00
N GLU A 122 -14.39 -0.25 2.09
CA GLU A 122 -15.53 -0.01 1.19
C GLU A 122 -16.05 1.45 1.22
N TYR A 123 -15.98 2.11 2.39
CA TYR A 123 -16.38 3.51 2.53
C TYR A 123 -15.41 4.49 1.85
N VAL A 124 -14.15 4.11 1.66
CA VAL A 124 -13.15 4.89 0.92
C VAL A 124 -13.28 4.63 -0.58
N MET A 125 -13.32 3.37 -1.04
CA MET A 125 -13.42 3.04 -2.46
C MET A 125 -14.74 3.55 -3.13
N LYS A 126 -15.77 3.83 -2.34
CA LYS A 126 -17.01 4.50 -2.82
C LYS A 126 -16.84 5.99 -3.08
N ASP A 127 -15.84 6.65 -2.48
CA ASP A 127 -15.51 8.05 -2.70
C ASP A 127 -14.23 8.16 -3.54
N ALA A 128 -14.40 8.53 -4.81
CA ALA A 128 -13.30 8.58 -5.77
C ALA A 128 -12.34 9.77 -5.55
N GLU A 129 -12.69 10.75 -4.71
CA GLU A 129 -11.76 11.80 -4.30
C GLU A 129 -10.94 11.30 -3.10
N LEU A 130 -11.62 10.82 -2.05
CA LEU A 130 -10.97 10.28 -0.84
C LEU A 130 -10.01 9.13 -1.16
N ALA A 131 -10.40 8.18 -2.02
CA ALA A 131 -9.55 7.07 -2.43
C ALA A 131 -8.23 7.55 -3.05
N ARG A 132 -8.26 8.61 -3.87
CA ARG A 132 -7.05 9.20 -4.47
C ARG A 132 -6.23 9.97 -3.45
N LEU A 133 -6.88 10.73 -2.57
CA LEU A 133 -6.22 11.47 -1.49
C LEU A 133 -5.45 10.55 -0.53
N VAL A 134 -5.91 9.31 -0.32
CA VAL A 134 -5.22 8.31 0.52
C VAL A 134 -4.31 7.33 -0.25
N GLY A 135 -4.08 7.56 -1.55
CA GLY A 135 -3.01 6.89 -2.31
C GLY A 135 -3.41 6.12 -3.56
N LEU A 136 -4.70 6.06 -3.95
CA LEU A 136 -5.11 5.40 -5.19
C LEU A 136 -4.60 6.15 -6.43
N VAL A 137 -3.71 5.51 -7.19
CA VAL A 137 -3.13 6.05 -8.42
C VAL A 137 -3.97 5.65 -9.64
N ASP A 138 -4.28 6.64 -10.49
CA ASP A 138 -4.72 6.41 -11.87
C ASP A 138 -3.47 6.24 -12.77
N PRO A 139 -3.22 5.05 -13.37
CA PRO A 139 -1.99 4.80 -14.12
C PRO A 139 -1.90 5.65 -15.41
N SER A 140 -0.72 6.23 -15.64
CA SER A 140 -0.42 6.99 -16.87
C SER A 140 0.55 6.25 -17.77
N GLU A 141 0.70 6.69 -19.03
CA GLU A 141 1.71 6.14 -19.96
C GLU A 141 3.13 6.14 -19.36
N LYS A 142 3.47 7.17 -18.55
CA LYS A 142 4.74 7.24 -17.83
C LYS A 142 4.93 6.05 -16.88
N MET A 143 3.86 5.57 -16.23
CA MET A 143 3.90 4.38 -15.37
C MET A 143 4.24 3.14 -16.18
N CYS A 144 3.59 2.92 -17.34
CA CYS A 144 3.91 1.79 -18.21
C CYS A 144 5.37 1.83 -18.71
N ARG A 145 5.89 3.04 -18.96
CA ARG A 145 7.26 3.28 -19.43
C ARG A 145 8.34 3.19 -18.35
N THR A 146 8.02 2.87 -17.09
CA THR A 146 9.06 2.47 -16.11
C THR A 146 9.64 1.10 -16.43
N CYS A 147 8.84 0.21 -17.03
CA CYS A 147 9.21 -1.15 -17.42
C CYS A 147 9.27 -1.36 -18.94
N HIS A 148 8.55 -0.53 -19.70
CA HIS A 148 8.49 -0.56 -21.16
C HIS A 148 9.18 0.65 -21.82
N ASP A 149 10.48 0.75 -21.58
CA ASP A 149 11.38 1.73 -22.19
C ASP A 149 12.30 1.08 -23.26
N ALA A 150 13.42 1.74 -23.58
CA ALA A 150 14.44 1.21 -24.50
C ALA A 150 15.49 0.30 -23.84
N SER A 151 15.50 0.16 -22.51
CA SER A 151 16.37 -0.79 -21.79
C SER A 151 15.75 -2.19 -21.69
N SER A 152 14.42 -2.26 -21.74
CA SER A 152 13.62 -3.49 -21.74
C SER A 152 13.89 -4.35 -23.00
N PRO A 153 14.36 -5.62 -22.86
CA PRO A 153 14.65 -6.48 -24.01
C PRO A 153 13.38 -6.88 -24.79
N SER A 154 13.12 -6.20 -25.92
CA SER A 154 11.96 -6.47 -26.78
C SER A 154 12.31 -6.47 -28.27
N LEU A 155 11.73 -7.42 -29.02
CA LEU A 155 11.83 -7.50 -30.48
C LEU A 155 10.98 -6.43 -31.21
N ARG A 156 10.11 -5.71 -30.51
CA ARG A 156 9.27 -4.64 -31.06
C ARG A 156 9.19 -3.45 -30.10
N PRO A 157 9.22 -2.18 -30.58
CA PRO A 157 9.02 -1.00 -29.75
C PRO A 157 7.69 -1.04 -28.99
N PHE A 158 7.67 -0.53 -27.76
CA PHE A 158 6.44 -0.42 -26.97
C PHE A 158 5.51 0.68 -27.51
N ASN A 159 4.33 0.27 -27.98
CA ASN A 159 3.21 1.14 -28.28
C ASN A 159 2.21 1.08 -27.13
N PHE A 160 2.03 2.20 -26.42
CA PHE A 160 1.15 2.30 -25.26
C PHE A 160 -0.33 2.04 -25.61
N VAL A 161 -0.85 2.68 -26.65
CA VAL A 161 -2.26 2.59 -27.07
C VAL A 161 -2.63 1.17 -27.54
N GLU A 162 -1.70 0.47 -28.20
CA GLU A 162 -1.86 -0.95 -28.54
C GLU A 162 -1.81 -1.84 -27.28
N SER A 163 -0.82 -1.63 -26.41
CA SER A 163 -0.57 -2.52 -25.28
C SER A 163 -1.61 -2.39 -24.16
N LEU A 164 -2.16 -1.19 -23.97
CA LEU A 164 -3.21 -0.93 -22.98
C LEU A 164 -4.45 -1.80 -23.21
N LYS A 165 -4.78 -2.12 -24.47
CA LYS A 165 -5.89 -3.02 -24.85
C LYS A 165 -5.75 -4.43 -24.25
N ALA A 166 -4.53 -4.86 -23.94
CA ALA A 166 -4.25 -6.19 -23.38
C ALA A 166 -4.34 -6.24 -21.84
N ILE A 167 -4.60 -5.10 -21.18
CA ILE A 167 -4.76 -4.99 -19.73
C ILE A 167 -5.95 -4.12 -19.31
N ASP A 168 -6.71 -3.54 -20.26
CA ASP A 168 -7.86 -2.68 -19.97
C ASP A 168 -8.99 -3.45 -19.27
N HIS A 169 -9.11 -3.16 -17.98
CA HIS A 169 -10.14 -3.66 -17.07
C HIS A 169 -11.11 -2.55 -16.63
N TRP A 170 -10.98 -1.35 -17.19
CA TRP A 170 -11.65 -0.13 -16.75
C TRP A 170 -12.75 0.30 -17.73
N THR A 171 -12.49 0.30 -19.04
CA THR A 171 -13.48 0.76 -20.03
C THR A 171 -14.75 -0.10 -20.06
N PRO A 172 -14.70 -1.45 -20.03
CA PRO A 172 -15.90 -2.28 -20.03
C PRO A 172 -16.76 -2.08 -18.77
N GLU A 173 -16.13 -1.87 -17.61
CA GLU A 173 -16.83 -1.62 -16.35
C GLU A 173 -17.43 -0.21 -16.29
N ARG A 174 -16.70 0.81 -16.78
CA ARG A 174 -17.22 2.18 -16.88
C ARG A 174 -18.42 2.28 -17.81
N ALA A 175 -18.42 1.55 -18.93
CA ALA A 175 -19.58 1.44 -19.81
C ALA A 175 -20.81 0.84 -19.10
N ARG A 176 -20.63 -0.24 -18.33
CA ARG A 176 -21.71 -0.85 -17.53
C ARG A 176 -22.22 0.06 -16.40
N ARG A 177 -21.34 0.83 -15.76
CA ARG A 177 -21.74 1.80 -14.73
C ARG A 177 -22.55 2.95 -15.32
N ALA A 178 -22.17 3.45 -16.50
CA ALA A 178 -22.93 4.48 -17.21
C ALA A 178 -24.34 3.98 -17.59
N THR A 179 -24.47 2.83 -18.24
CA THR A 179 -25.79 2.29 -18.62
C THR A 179 -26.67 1.94 -17.41
N ARG A 180 -26.08 1.58 -16.27
CA ARG A 180 -26.81 1.39 -15.01
C ARG A 180 -27.25 2.72 -14.36
N ALA A 181 -26.50 3.80 -14.54
CA ALA A 181 -26.88 5.13 -14.05
C ALA A 181 -28.00 5.77 -14.90
N GLU A 182 -28.02 5.47 -16.20
CA GLU A 182 -29.09 5.86 -17.15
C GLU A 182 -30.42 5.12 -16.87
N ALA A 183 -30.36 3.95 -16.21
CA ALA A 183 -31.53 3.09 -15.98
C ALA A 183 -32.47 3.67 -14.90
N PRO A 184 -33.81 3.61 -15.10
CA PRO A 184 -34.75 4.06 -14.09
C PRO A 184 -34.63 3.23 -12.80
N PRO A 185 -34.79 3.84 -11.61
CA PRO A 185 -34.57 3.15 -10.34
C PRO A 185 -35.51 1.95 -10.18
N PRO A 186 -35.05 0.85 -9.57
CA PRO A 186 -35.87 -0.34 -9.36
C PRO A 186 -37.11 0.02 -8.53
N LYS A 187 -38.29 -0.39 -9.01
CA LYS A 187 -39.55 -0.17 -8.30
C LYS A 187 -39.44 -0.76 -6.88
N PRO A 188 -39.87 -0.05 -5.83
CA PRO A 188 -39.73 -0.53 -4.46
C PRO A 188 -40.48 -1.85 -4.29
N VAL A 189 -39.74 -2.90 -3.91
CA VAL A 189 -40.30 -4.22 -3.61
C VAL A 189 -41.13 -4.10 -2.33
N LYS A 190 -42.45 -4.17 -2.47
CA LYS A 190 -43.36 -4.29 -1.33
C LYS A 190 -43.10 -5.64 -0.66
N LYS A 191 -42.80 -5.61 0.64
CA LYS A 191 -42.89 -6.77 1.54
C LYS A 191 -44.31 -6.89 2.07
#